data_AF-A0A1F9B5H4-F1
#
_entry.id   AF-A0A1F9B5H4-F1
#
_cell.length_a   1.000
_cell.length_b   1.000
_cell.length_c   1.000
_cell.angle_alpha   90.00
_cell.angle_beta   90.00
_cell.angle_gamma   90.00
#
_symmetry.space_group_name_H-M   'P 1'
#
loop_
_entity.id
_entity.type
_entity.pdbx_description
1 polymer ?
#
loop_
_entity_poly.entity_id
_entity_poly.type
_entity_poly.pdbx_seq_one_letter_code
_entity_poly.pdbx_strand_id
1 'polypeptide(L)'
;MAVIKGQKEYERFKTGERLSYKQSISAQCYICNGMNEGGEDCKGVSCSLYQYMPYRAGQKKRQITEPERQRLAEQLKKARKPLKLHVQDAEIL
;
A
#
# COMPACT_ATOMS: atom_id res chain seq x y z
N MET A 1 -8.20 -18.31 -7.06
CA MET A 1 -7.31 -17.84 -5.97
C MET A 1 -7.26 -16.32 -6.04
N ALA A 2 -7.64 -15.63 -4.97
CA ALA A 2 -7.57 -14.17 -4.92
C ALA A 2 -6.10 -13.73 -4.91
N VAL A 3 -5.77 -12.65 -5.62
CA VAL A 3 -4.40 -12.12 -5.61
C VAL A 3 -4.13 -11.47 -4.26
N ILE A 4 -3.17 -12.02 -3.51
CA ILE A 4 -2.69 -11.47 -2.23
C ILE A 4 -1.93 -10.17 -2.50
N LYS A 5 -2.28 -9.10 -1.79
CA LYS A 5 -1.73 -7.74 -1.96
C LYS A 5 -1.07 -7.31 -0.65
N GLY A 6 -0.02 -6.50 -0.71
CA GLY A 6 0.63 -6.00 0.50
C GLY A 6 1.75 -6.88 1.03
N GLN A 7 1.92 -8.13 0.56
CA GLN A 7 3.04 -8.99 0.95
C GLN A 7 4.38 -8.32 0.64
N LYS A 8 4.56 -7.85 -0.60
CA LYS A 8 5.80 -7.18 -1.04
C LYS A 8 6.05 -5.89 -0.24
N GLU A 9 5.00 -5.13 0.03
CA GLU A 9 5.08 -3.93 0.85
C GLU A 9 5.50 -4.27 2.28
N TYR A 10 4.95 -5.34 2.86
CA TYR A 10 5.33 -5.82 4.19
C TYR A 10 6.79 -6.29 4.23
N GLU A 11 7.25 -7.01 3.22
CA GLU A 11 8.66 -7.39 3.09
C GLU A 11 9.59 -6.17 3.05
N ARG A 12 9.25 -5.17 2.23
CA ARG A 12 10.00 -3.90 2.14
C ARG A 12 10.01 -3.14 3.48
N PHE A 13 8.88 -3.13 4.19
CA PHE A 13 8.81 -2.57 5.54
C PHE A 13 9.74 -3.32 6.51
N LYS A 14 9.75 -4.65 6.47
CA LYS A 14 10.66 -5.46 7.31
C LYS A 14 12.14 -5.18 7.02
N THR A 15 12.49 -4.80 5.79
CA THR A 15 13.86 -4.39 5.43
C THR A 15 14.16 -2.93 5.77
N GLY A 16 13.26 -2.23 6.49
CA GLY A 16 13.44 -0.83 6.89
C GLY A 16 13.14 0.19 5.79
N GLU A 17 12.57 -0.24 4.66
CA GLU A 17 12.21 0.68 3.58
C GLU A 17 10.96 1.49 3.97
N ARG A 18 11.00 2.80 3.72
CA ARG A 18 9.83 3.65 3.91
C ARG A 18 8.76 3.35 2.87
N LEU A 19 7.57 3.03 3.35
CA LEU A 19 6.39 2.84 2.53
C LEU A 19 5.63 4.16 2.32
N SER A 20 5.02 4.31 1.16
CA SER A 20 3.97 5.32 0.97
C SER A 20 2.71 4.95 1.76
N TYR A 21 1.83 5.92 2.03
CA TYR A 21 0.58 5.70 2.76
C TYR A 21 -0.22 4.49 2.26
N LYS A 22 -0.43 4.37 0.94
CA LYS A 22 -1.15 3.23 0.34
C LYS A 22 -0.42 1.91 0.51
N GLN A 23 0.91 1.93 0.43
CA GLN A 23 1.72 0.73 0.64
C GLN A 23 1.65 0.28 2.10
N SER A 24 1.71 1.20 3.06
CA SER A 24 1.55 0.90 4.49
C SER A 24 0.19 0.28 4.80
N ILE A 25 -0.90 0.83 4.24
CA ILE A 25 -2.24 0.22 4.37
C ILE A 25 -2.25 -1.20 3.80
N SER A 26 -1.64 -1.41 2.64
CA SER A 26 -1.62 -2.72 1.99
C SER A 26 -0.85 -3.73 2.82
N ALA A 27 0.33 -3.37 3.33
CA ALA A 27 1.11 -4.19 4.26
C ALA A 27 0.33 -4.50 5.54
N GLN A 28 -0.34 -3.51 6.14
CA GLN A 28 -1.16 -3.71 7.34
C GLN A 28 -2.34 -4.65 7.08
N CYS A 29 -3.03 -4.49 5.96
CA CYS A 29 -4.12 -5.39 5.58
C CYS A 29 -3.62 -6.82 5.30
N TYR A 30 -2.43 -6.99 4.73
CA TYR A 30 -1.82 -8.30 4.53
C TYR A 30 -1.62 -9.03 5.87
N ILE A 31 -1.00 -8.38 6.86
CA ILE A 31 -0.77 -9.01 8.17
C ILE A 31 -2.07 -9.22 8.95
N CYS A 32 -2.99 -8.24 8.92
CA CYS A 32 -4.25 -8.29 9.66
C CYS A 32 -5.20 -9.37 9.13
N ASN A 33 -5.11 -9.72 7.84
CA ASN A 33 -5.99 -10.66 7.17
C ASN A 33 -5.40 -12.09 7.12
N GLY A 34 -4.39 -12.42 7.92
CA GLY A 34 -3.83 -13.78 7.95
C GLY A 34 -2.77 -14.08 6.88
N MET A 35 -2.13 -13.04 6.32
CA MET A 35 -1.01 -13.17 5.39
C MET A 35 -1.32 -14.06 4.17
N ASN A 36 -0.71 -15.25 4.10
CA ASN A 36 -0.82 -16.16 2.97
C ASN A 36 -2.15 -16.94 2.95
N GLU A 37 -2.85 -16.97 4.09
CA GLU A 37 -4.16 -17.60 4.23
C GLU A 37 -5.31 -16.61 3.97
N GLY A 38 -4.96 -15.33 3.82
CA GLY A 38 -5.90 -14.25 3.56
C GLY A 38 -6.11 -13.91 2.09
N GLY A 39 -6.41 -12.63 1.84
CA GLY A 39 -6.60 -12.09 0.49
C GLY A 39 -8.06 -11.92 0.10
N GLU A 40 -8.96 -12.03 1.06
CA GLU A 40 -10.38 -11.78 0.89
C GLU A 40 -10.86 -10.53 1.61
N ASP A 41 -12.06 -10.08 1.24
CA ASP A 41 -12.73 -8.95 1.89
C ASP A 41 -13.09 -9.33 3.34
N CYS A 42 -12.46 -8.69 4.32
CA CYS A 42 -12.67 -8.98 5.75
C CYS A 42 -13.98 -8.44 6.30
N LYS A 43 -14.71 -7.60 5.54
CA LYS A 43 -15.98 -6.99 5.94
C LYS A 43 -15.95 -6.25 7.28
N GLY A 44 -14.78 -5.78 7.70
CA GLY A 44 -14.57 -5.12 8.99
C GLY A 44 -15.18 -3.72 9.08
N VAL A 45 -16.49 -3.63 9.32
CA VAL A 45 -17.23 -2.34 9.36
C VAL A 45 -16.75 -1.36 10.44
N SER A 46 -16.16 -1.87 11.53
CA SER A 46 -15.55 -1.05 12.60
C SER A 46 -14.10 -0.66 12.33
N CYS A 47 -13.46 -1.22 11.29
CA CYS A 47 -12.09 -0.91 10.94
C CYS A 47 -12.02 0.39 10.13
N SER A 48 -11.34 1.40 10.67
CA SER A 48 -11.14 2.69 10.00
C SER A 48 -10.42 2.57 8.65
N LEU A 49 -9.63 1.51 8.46
CA LEU A 49 -8.92 1.21 7.22
C LEU A 49 -9.74 0.41 6.21
N TYR A 50 -10.92 -0.11 6.58
CA TYR A 50 -11.74 -0.94 5.70
C TYR A 50 -12.13 -0.22 4.39
N GLN A 51 -12.35 1.09 4.45
CA GLN A 51 -12.59 1.93 3.28
C GLN A 51 -11.44 1.96 2.26
N TYR A 52 -10.21 1.68 2.70
CA TYR A 52 -9.01 1.65 1.88
C TYR A 52 -8.48 0.24 1.64
N MET A 53 -9.18 -0.78 2.14
CA MET A 53 -8.75 -2.17 2.08
C MET A 53 -8.54 -2.64 0.63
N PRO A 54 -7.40 -3.28 0.30
CA PRO A 54 -7.04 -3.61 -1.08
C PRO A 54 -7.85 -4.76 -1.69
N TYR A 55 -8.54 -5.56 -0.86
CA TYR A 55 -9.37 -6.70 -1.26
C TYR A 55 -10.87 -6.38 -1.29
N ARG A 56 -11.27 -5.18 -0.88
CA ARG A 56 -12.69 -4.82 -0.78
C ARG A 56 -13.35 -4.86 -2.14
N ALA A 57 -14.46 -5.60 -2.23
CA ALA A 57 -15.22 -5.71 -3.47
C ALA A 57 -15.94 -4.38 -3.80
N GLY A 58 -16.12 -4.11 -5.10
CA GLY A 58 -16.92 -2.97 -5.56
C GLY A 58 -16.27 -1.59 -5.47
N GLN A 59 -14.96 -1.50 -5.16
CA GLN A 59 -14.26 -0.21 -5.21
C GLN A 59 -14.23 0.33 -6.65
N LYS A 60 -14.81 1.53 -6.84
CA LYS A 60 -14.73 2.25 -8.11
C LYS A 60 -13.30 2.75 -8.32
N LYS A 61 -12.60 2.17 -9.30
CA LYS A 61 -11.32 2.71 -9.75
C LYS A 61 -11.59 3.93 -10.62
N ARG A 62 -10.88 5.03 -10.36
CA ARG A 62 -10.88 6.18 -11.27
C ARG A 62 -10.39 5.70 -12.64
N GLN A 63 -11.22 5.87 -13.66
CA GLN A 63 -10.80 5.67 -15.04
C GLN A 63 -10.03 6.94 -15.46
N ILE A 64 -8.82 6.75 -15.96
CA ILE A 64 -7.93 7.82 -16.41
C ILE A 64 -7.69 7.59 -17.89
N THR A 65 -7.87 8.63 -18.70
CA THR A 65 -7.62 8.57 -20.14
C THR A 65 -6.12 8.45 -20.41
N GLU A 66 -5.73 7.87 -21.55
CA GLU A 66 -4.30 7.70 -21.87
C GLU A 66 -3.51 9.03 -21.89
N PRO A 67 -4.04 10.14 -22.47
CA PRO A 67 -3.37 11.44 -22.41
C PRO A 67 -3.20 11.96 -20.97
N GLU A 68 -4.20 11.76 -20.12
CA GLU A 68 -4.13 12.16 -18.71
C GLU A 68 -3.12 11.32 -17.93
N ARG A 69 -3.04 10.01 -18.20
CA ARG A 69 -2.04 9.11 -17.62
C ARG A 69 -0.62 9.56 -17.97
N GLN A 70 -0.37 9.91 -19.22
CA GLN A 70 0.93 10.40 -19.69
C GLN A 70 1.32 11.69 -18.97
N ARG A 71 0.40 12.65 -18.88
CA ARG A 71 0.61 13.92 -18.14
C ARG A 71 0.96 13.67 -16.67
N LEU A 72 0.23 12.79 -15.98
CA LEU A 72 0.49 12.46 -14.59
C LEU A 72 1.86 11.78 -14.41
N ALA A 73 2.23 10.88 -15.31
CA ALA A 73 3.53 10.21 -15.28
C ALA A 73 4.69 11.21 -15.44
N GLU A 74 4.56 12.18 -16.35
CA GLU A 74 5.55 13.25 -16.52
C GLU A 74 5.66 14.14 -15.27
N GLN A 75 4.53 14.53 -14.68
CA GLN A 75 4.51 15.30 -13.43
C GLN A 75 5.20 14.55 -12.29
N LEU A 76 4.93 13.25 -12.14
CA LEU A 76 5.56 12.42 -11.12
C LEU A 76 7.06 12.29 -11.34
N LYS A 77 7.53 12.12 -12.59
CA LYS A 77 8.97 12.09 -12.90
C LYS A 77 9.67 13.37 -12.48
N LYS A 78 9.05 14.53 -12.73
CA LYS A 78 9.58 15.85 -12.31
C LYS A 78 9.57 16.04 -10.79
N ALA A 79 8.55 15.53 -10.10
CA ALA A 79 8.35 15.74 -8.67
C ALA A 79 9.12 14.77 -7.76
N ARG A 80 9.63 13.65 -8.30
CA ARG A 80 10.22 12.58 -7.48
C ARG A 80 11.58 12.98 -6.90
N LYS A 81 11.58 13.60 -5.72
CA LYS A 81 12.75 13.57 -4.82
C LYS A 81 12.93 12.13 -4.31
N PRO A 82 14.15 11.57 -4.29
CA PRO A 82 14.38 10.29 -3.63
C PRO A 82 14.00 10.43 -2.16
N LEU A 83 13.16 9.54 -1.67
CA LEU A 83 12.81 9.47 -0.26
C LEU A 83 14.06 8.94 0.47
N LYS A 84 14.96 9.84 0.89
CA LYS A 84 16.20 9.47 1.58
C LYS A 84 15.86 8.83 2.93
N LEU A 85 16.46 7.68 3.19
CA LEU A 85 16.43 6.99 4.48
C LEU A 85 17.11 7.86 5.55
N HIS A 86 16.48 8.02 6.71
CA HIS A 86 17.19 8.26 7.98
C HIS A 86 16.87 7.06 8.85
N VAL A 87 17.81 6.11 8.88
CA VAL A 87 17.89 5.08 9.91
C VAL A 87 19.01 5.58 10.81
N GLN A 88 18.68 6.51 11.69
CA GLN A 88 19.56 6.91 12.78
C GLN A 88 18.76 6.67 14.06
N ASP A 89 19.30 5.73 14.86
CA ASP A 89 19.17 5.64 16.31
C ASP A 89 17.86 5.09 16.87
N ALA A 90 17.50 3.86 16.46
CA ALA A 90 16.67 2.98 17.30
C ALA A 90 17.57 2.11 18.19
N GLU A 91 18.44 2.74 19.00
CA GLU A 91 18.81 2.18 20.29
C GLU A 91 17.60 2.41 21.21
N ILE A 92 16.76 1.38 21.34
CA ILE A 92 15.67 1.38 22.33
C ILE A 92 16.29 0.87 23.63
N LEU A 93 16.42 1.81 24.58
CA LEU A 93 16.61 1.59 26.02
C LEU A 93 15.54 0.65 26.61
#